data_AF-A0A4P9VPF9-F1
#
_entry.id   AF-A0A4P9VPF9-F1
#
_cell.length_a   1.000
_cell.length_b   1.000
_cell.length_c   1.000
_cell.angle_alpha   90.00
_cell.angle_beta   90.00
_cell.angle_gamma   90.00
#
_symmetry.space_group_name_H-M   'P 1'
#
loop_
_entity.id
_entity.type
_entity.pdbx_description
1 polymer ?
#
loop_
_entity_poly.entity_id
_entity_poly.type
_entity_poly.pdbx_seq_one_letter_code
_entity_poly.pdbx_strand_id
1 'polypeptide(L)'
;MHIEPKEINIGVVNGIVIALTTAIGVYFWSSSMGLSLVIAIAMVISMVMAGMSGAIVPIVLTKLGLDPAQSSSIILTTITDIAGFMSFLGIATILSSLL
;
A
#
# COMPACT_ATOMS: atom_id res chain seq x y z
N MET A 1 -21.33 4.27 10.43
CA MET A 1 -20.31 4.77 9.48
C MET A 1 -20.72 4.28 8.10
N HIS A 2 -21.38 5.13 7.31
CA HIS A 2 -21.69 4.80 5.91
C HIS A 2 -20.45 5.16 5.10
N ILE A 3 -19.57 4.19 4.83
CA ILE A 3 -18.51 4.37 3.84
C ILE A 3 -19.24 4.46 2.51
N GLU A 4 -19.40 5.67 1.99
CA GLU A 4 -20.06 5.83 0.71
C GLU A 4 -19.18 5.19 -0.37
N PRO A 5 -19.76 4.48 -1.36
CA PRO A 5 -19.00 3.86 -2.44
C PRO A 5 -18.10 4.87 -3.19
N LYS A 6 -18.39 6.16 -3.07
CA LYS A 6 -17.57 7.27 -3.55
C LYS A 6 -16.19 7.34 -2.88
N GLU A 7 -16.08 7.10 -1.58
CA GLU A 7 -14.81 7.12 -0.85
C GLU A 7 -13.92 5.93 -1.23
N ILE A 8 -14.53 4.74 -1.41
CA ILE A 8 -13.83 3.55 -1.90
C ILE A 8 -13.28 3.81 -3.31
N ASN A 9 -14.09 4.40 -4.19
CA ASN A 9 -13.66 4.70 -5.55
C ASN A 9 -12.52 5.72 -5.59
N ILE A 10 -12.57 6.76 -4.75
CA ILE A 10 -11.47 7.75 -4.62
C ILE A 10 -10.19 7.06 -4.13
N GLY A 11 -10.28 6.18 -3.14
CA GLY A 11 -9.13 5.44 -2.60
C GLY A 11 -8.48 4.54 -3.65
N VAL A 12 -9.28 3.79 -4.42
CA VAL A 12 -8.78 2.93 -5.51
C VAL A 12 -8.10 3.73 -6.60
N VAL A 13 -8.75 4.82 -7.07
CA VAL A 13 -8.17 5.68 -8.11
C VAL A 13 -6.85 6.29 -7.64
N ASN A 14 -6.80 6.79 -6.41
CA ASN A 14 -5.57 7.34 -5.85
C ASN A 14 -4.45 6.29 -5.75
N GLY A 15 -4.79 5.08 -5.28
CA GLY A 15 -3.84 3.96 -5.21
C GLY A 15 -3.25 3.60 -6.57
N ILE A 16 -4.08 3.57 -7.63
CA ILE A 16 -3.63 3.30 -9.00
C ILE A 16 -2.71 4.41 -9.51
N VAL A 17 -3.08 5.68 -9.29
CA VAL A 17 -2.26 6.83 -9.73
C VAL A 17 -0.89 6.82 -9.05
N ILE A 18 -0.85 6.55 -7.75
CA ILE A 18 0.41 6.45 -7.00
C ILE A 18 1.24 5.29 -7.54
N ALA A 19 0.65 4.09 -7.70
CA ALA A 19 1.36 2.92 -8.21
C ALA A 19 1.97 3.15 -9.60
N LEU A 20 1.22 3.77 -10.52
CA LEU A 20 1.70 4.11 -11.86
C LEU A 20 2.84 5.13 -11.80
N THR A 21 2.68 6.19 -11.02
CA THR A 21 3.68 7.26 -10.91
C THR A 21 5.00 6.70 -10.34
N THR A 22 4.93 5.86 -9.32
CA THR A 22 6.10 5.21 -8.73
C THR A 22 6.75 4.22 -9.71
N ALA A 23 5.97 3.41 -10.42
CA ALA A 23 6.49 2.46 -11.41
C ALA A 23 7.25 3.16 -12.56
N ILE A 24 6.73 4.29 -13.04
CA ILE A 24 7.38 5.13 -14.06
C ILE A 24 8.69 5.70 -13.50
N GLY A 25 8.68 6.22 -12.27
CA GLY A 25 9.90 6.73 -11.62
C GLY A 25 10.98 5.66 -11.50
N VAL A 26 10.61 4.44 -11.12
CA VAL A 26 11.55 3.30 -11.04
C VAL A 26 12.06 2.90 -12.41
N TYR A 27 11.22 2.90 -13.45
CA TYR A 27 11.64 2.58 -14.81
C TYR A 27 12.76 3.51 -15.27
N PHE A 28 12.60 4.83 -15.07
CA PHE A 28 13.62 5.81 -15.43
C PHE A 28 14.89 5.71 -14.58
N TRP A 29 14.77 5.33 -13.32
CA TRP A 29 15.92 5.22 -12.41
C TRP A 29 16.72 3.93 -12.64
N SER A 30 16.03 2.79 -12.72
CA SER A 30 16.66 1.47 -12.76
C SER A 30 16.98 0.98 -14.18
N SER A 31 16.33 1.54 -15.21
CA SER A 31 16.37 1.01 -16.59
C SER A 31 15.98 -0.48 -16.72
N SER A 32 15.45 -1.10 -15.67
CA SER A 32 14.98 -2.49 -15.64
C SER A 32 13.46 -2.51 -15.72
N MET A 33 12.95 -3.13 -16.78
CA MET A 33 11.52 -3.37 -16.95
C MET A 33 10.99 -4.34 -15.89
N GLY A 34 11.83 -5.32 -15.48
CA GLY A 34 11.51 -6.28 -14.43
C GLY A 34 11.27 -5.58 -13.09
N LEU A 35 12.20 -4.70 -12.68
CA LEU A 35 12.08 -3.99 -11.40
C LEU A 35 10.88 -3.04 -11.39
N SER A 36 10.63 -2.33 -12.50
CA SER A 36 9.46 -1.46 -12.63
C SER A 36 8.15 -2.24 -12.48
N LEU A 37 8.05 -3.43 -13.09
CA LEU A 37 6.87 -4.29 -12.99
C LEU A 37 6.67 -4.84 -11.56
N VAL A 38 7.75 -5.29 -10.91
CA VAL A 38 7.73 -5.74 -9.51
C VAL A 38 7.23 -4.63 -8.60
N ILE A 39 7.76 -3.41 -8.74
CA ILE A 39 7.34 -2.23 -7.97
C ILE A 39 5.88 -1.89 -8.25
N ALA A 40 5.44 -1.89 -9.51
CA ALA A 40 4.07 -1.56 -9.88
C ALA A 40 3.06 -2.47 -9.16
N ILE A 41 3.28 -3.78 -9.20
CA ILE A 41 2.39 -4.76 -8.57
C ILE A 41 2.47 -4.63 -7.04
N ALA A 42 3.68 -4.50 -6.48
CA ALA A 42 3.86 -4.33 -5.04
C ALA A 42 3.17 -3.07 -4.49
N MET A 43 3.23 -1.97 -5.23
CA MET A 43 2.57 -0.71 -4.87
C MET A 43 1.05 -0.82 -4.88
N VAL A 44 0.46 -1.54 -5.84
CA VAL A 44 -1.00 -1.78 -5.84
C VAL A 44 -1.41 -2.55 -4.58
N ILE A 45 -0.69 -3.61 -4.23
CA ILE A 45 -0.98 -4.41 -3.02
C ILE A 45 -0.81 -3.55 -1.75
N SER A 46 0.27 -2.78 -1.67
CA SER A 46 0.53 -1.87 -0.55
C SER A 46 -0.57 -0.83 -0.37
N MET A 47 -1.08 -0.24 -1.47
CA MET A 47 -2.16 0.75 -1.43
C MET A 47 -3.49 0.14 -0.99
N VAL A 48 -3.80 -1.08 -1.39
CA VAL A 48 -4.99 -1.81 -0.91
C VAL A 48 -4.86 -2.06 0.60
N MET A 49 -3.70 -2.55 1.05
CA MET A 49 -3.45 -2.78 2.47
C MET A 49 -3.49 -1.49 3.30
N ALA A 50 -2.98 -0.38 2.76
CA ALA A 50 -3.05 0.93 3.38
C ALA A 50 -4.50 1.43 3.52
N GLY A 51 -5.33 1.30 2.48
CA GLY A 51 -6.74 1.66 2.53
C GLY A 51 -7.53 0.83 3.55
N MET A 52 -7.30 -0.49 3.57
CA MET A 52 -7.91 -1.39 4.56
C MET A 52 -7.47 -1.05 5.99
N SER A 53 -6.17 -0.84 6.19
CA SER A 53 -5.61 -0.53 7.52
C SER A 53 -6.06 0.84 8.01
N GLY A 54 -6.14 1.83 7.12
CA GLY A 54 -6.63 3.18 7.44
C GLY A 54 -8.07 3.19 7.96
N ALA A 55 -8.91 2.27 7.49
CA ALA A 55 -10.28 2.12 7.99
C ALA A 55 -10.36 1.22 9.25
N ILE A 56 -9.59 0.12 9.30
CA ILE A 56 -9.69 -0.89 10.35
C ILE A 56 -8.96 -0.46 11.64
N VAL A 57 -7.77 0.13 11.53
CA VAL A 57 -6.91 0.47 12.68
C VAL A 57 -7.62 1.37 13.69
N PRO A 58 -8.27 2.49 13.30
CA PRO A 58 -8.97 3.34 14.26
C PRO A 58 -10.09 2.60 15.00
N ILE A 59 -10.85 1.75 14.28
CA ILE A 59 -11.97 0.98 14.84
C ILE A 59 -11.45 -0.04 15.87
N VAL A 60 -10.37 -0.75 15.55
CA VAL A 60 -9.75 -1.71 16.46
C VAL A 60 -9.22 -1.01 17.71
N LEU A 61 -8.54 0.14 17.55
CA LEU A 61 -8.02 0.92 18.67
C LEU A 61 -9.13 1.40 19.61
N THR A 62 -10.22 1.96 19.06
CA THR A 62 -11.38 2.36 19.88
C THR A 62 -12.00 1.18 20.62
N LYS A 63 -12.07 -0.01 20.00
CA LYS A 63 -12.57 -1.23 20.66
C LYS A 63 -11.67 -1.72 21.78
N LEU A 64 -10.36 -1.44 21.71
CA LEU A 64 -9.39 -1.76 22.75
C LEU A 64 -9.29 -0.69 23.84
N GLY A 65 -10.05 0.41 23.73
CA GLY A 65 -9.98 1.54 24.66
C GLY A 65 -8.74 2.40 24.50
N LEU A 66 -8.00 2.24 23.39
CA LEU A 66 -6.82 3.03 23.04
C LEU A 66 -7.23 4.27 22.26
N ASP A 67 -6.50 5.38 22.46
CA ASP A 67 -6.75 6.63 21.74
C ASP A 67 -6.27 6.51 20.27
N PRO A 68 -7.19 6.51 19.28
CA PRO A 68 -6.82 6.45 17.87
C PRO A 68 -5.99 7.66 17.43
N ALA A 69 -6.15 8.84 18.05
CA ALA A 69 -5.46 10.04 17.61
C ALA A 69 -3.94 9.96 17.79
N GLN A 70 -3.47 9.33 18.88
CA GLN A 70 -2.04 9.11 19.10
C GLN A 70 -1.49 7.87 18.39
N SER A 71 -2.22 6.74 18.42
CA SER A 71 -1.64 5.45 18.04
C SER A 71 -1.94 5.03 16.60
N SER A 72 -2.95 5.62 15.95
CA SER A 72 -3.37 5.18 14.60
C SER A 72 -2.29 5.42 13.55
N SER A 73 -1.58 6.56 13.59
CA SER A 73 -0.56 6.88 12.59
C SER A 73 0.60 5.89 12.64
N ILE A 74 1.13 5.60 13.83
CA ILE A 74 2.25 4.67 14.05
C ILE A 74 1.86 3.25 13.62
N ILE A 75 0.68 2.78 14.04
CA ILE A 75 0.23 1.43 13.69
C ILE A 75 -0.06 1.35 12.18
N LEU A 76 -0.69 2.37 11.61
CA LEU A 76 -0.94 2.42 10.18
C LEU A 76 0.38 2.36 9.39
N THR A 77 1.37 3.19 9.73
CA THR A 77 2.66 3.21 9.03
C THR A 77 3.39 1.88 9.14
N THR A 78 3.36 1.23 10.32
CA THR A 78 4.01 -0.08 10.48
C THR A 78 3.35 -1.16 9.63
N ILE A 79 2.01 -1.18 9.54
CA ILE A 79 1.31 -2.13 8.68
C ILE A 79 1.64 -1.85 7.21
N THR A 80 1.64 -0.57 6.79
CA THR A 80 1.96 -0.23 5.40
C THR A 80 3.42 -0.53 5.05
N ASP A 81 4.36 -0.36 5.98
CA ASP A 81 5.77 -0.70 5.79
C ASP A 81 5.94 -2.21 5.62
N ILE A 82 5.35 -3.01 6.52
CA ILE A 82 5.40 -4.47 6.42
C ILE A 82 4.75 -4.95 5.12
N ALA A 83 3.57 -4.42 4.79
CA ALA A 83 2.87 -4.78 3.55
C ALA A 83 3.67 -4.38 2.31
N GLY A 84 4.26 -3.19 2.30
CA GLY A 84 5.10 -2.70 1.21
C GLY A 84 6.35 -3.55 1.00
N PHE A 85 7.12 -3.78 2.06
CA PHE A 85 8.31 -4.62 2.00
C PHE A 85 8.00 -6.07 1.65
N MET A 86 7.01 -6.70 2.29
CA MET A 86 6.63 -8.08 1.98
C MET A 86 6.14 -8.22 0.54
N SER A 87 5.32 -7.28 0.05
CA SER A 87 4.82 -7.34 -1.32
C SER A 87 5.97 -7.19 -2.32
N PHE A 88 6.85 -6.21 -2.10
CA PHE A 88 8.01 -5.99 -2.95
C PHE A 88 8.96 -7.19 -2.96
N LEU A 89 9.44 -7.63 -1.79
CA LEU A 89 10.38 -8.76 -1.68
C LEU A 89 9.76 -10.07 -2.15
N GLY A 90 8.49 -10.31 -1.84
CA GLY A 90 7.76 -11.50 -2.27
C GLY A 90 7.63 -11.57 -3.79
N ILE A 91 7.17 -10.48 -4.41
CA ILE A 91 7.04 -10.42 -5.87
C ILE A 91 8.41 -10.46 -6.54
N ALA A 92 9.41 -9.75 -6.01
CA ALA A 92 10.78 -9.80 -6.53
C ALA A 92 11.36 -11.22 -6.50
N THR A 93 11.06 -11.99 -5.45
CA THR A 93 11.53 -13.38 -5.34
C THR A 93 10.84 -14.27 -6.37
N ILE A 94 9.51 -14.14 -6.53
CA ILE A 94 8.72 -14.94 -7.49
C ILE A 94 9.11 -14.60 -8.94
N LEU A 95 9.31 -13.32 -9.24
CA LEU A 95 9.71 -12.80 -10.56
C LEU A 95 11.23 -12.63 -10.67
N SER A 96 12.02 -13.31 -9.83
CA SER A 96 13.49 -13.15 -9.81
C SER A 96 14.15 -13.46 -11.16
N SER A 97 13.52 -14.26 -12.00
CA SER A 97 13.97 -14.55 -13.36
C SER A 97 13.79 -13.40 -14.36
N LEU A 98 13.00 -12.37 -14.02
CA LEU A 98 12.71 -11.19 -14.85
C LEU A 98 13.50 -9.94 -14.42
N LEU A 99 14.18 -9.99 -13.26
CA LEU A 99 14.95 -8.89 -12.67
C LEU A 99 16.37 -8.83 -13.23
#